data_AF-A0A925D0S4-F1
#
_entry.id   AF-A0A925D0S4-F1
#
_cell.length_a   1.000
_cell.length_b   1.000
_cell.length_c   1.000
_cell.angle_alpha   90.00
_cell.angle_beta   90.00
_cell.angle_gamma   90.00
#
_symmetry.space_group_name_H-M   'P 1'
#
loop_
_entity.id
_entity.type
_entity.pdbx_description
1 polymer ?
#
loop_
_entity_poly.entity_id
_entity_poly.type
_entity_poly.pdbx_seq_one_letter_code
_entity_poly.pdbx_strand_id
1 'polypeptide(L)'
;MPTQIQSARAGTITPEMEFVANREGLTPELIREEVAIGRMVIPANKVHLAGRLEPMAIGIAATCKINANIGNSAVTSNFEEELDKLHTSVHYGADTVMDLSTGKDIDGIRAAIIAASPVPIGTVPIYQMLEELGGNIEDMKPQHFLDMVEHQAKQGVDYMTVHCGVLLEHLHLTTGRVTGIVSRGGSLIAKWMMVHRKQNPLYEHFEDLCDICRAYDVSFSLGDGLRPGSIADANDAAQFAELETLGELTQVAWNKDCQVMVEGPGHVPMHKIKENMDKQLKH
;
A
#
# COMPACT_ATOMS: atom_id res chain seq x y z
N MET A 1 -4.38 3.07 20.99
CA MET A 1 -5.74 2.96 20.42
C MET A 1 -5.75 1.71 19.56
N PRO A 2 -6.82 0.90 19.61
CA PRO A 2 -6.98 -0.25 18.69
C PRO A 2 -7.06 0.23 17.23
N THR A 3 -6.77 -0.66 16.29
CA THR A 3 -7.00 -0.41 14.86
C THR A 3 -8.50 -0.34 14.54
N GLN A 4 -8.87 0.24 13.40
CA GLN A 4 -10.28 0.27 12.97
C GLN A 4 -10.87 -1.15 12.84
N ILE A 5 -10.13 -2.11 12.25
CA ILE A 5 -10.59 -3.50 12.14
C ILE A 5 -10.72 -4.19 13.50
N GLN A 6 -9.82 -3.91 14.45
CA GLN A 6 -9.93 -4.43 15.81
C GLN A 6 -11.18 -3.89 16.51
N SER A 7 -11.44 -2.59 16.38
CA SER A 7 -12.64 -1.94 16.95
C SER A 7 -13.91 -2.50 16.32
N ALA A 8 -13.93 -2.65 14.98
CA ALA A 8 -15.05 -3.17 14.23
C ALA A 8 -15.43 -4.58 14.66
N ARG A 9 -14.44 -5.47 14.80
CA ARG A 9 -14.63 -6.86 15.26
C ARG A 9 -15.06 -6.96 16.72
N ALA A 10 -14.70 -5.98 17.54
CA ALA A 10 -15.19 -5.85 18.91
C ALA A 10 -16.64 -5.32 18.99
N GLY A 11 -17.27 -4.99 17.86
CA GLY A 11 -18.62 -4.44 17.81
C GLY A 11 -18.68 -2.93 18.11
N THR A 12 -17.54 -2.25 18.09
CA THR A 12 -17.44 -0.81 18.38
C THR A 12 -17.52 -0.01 17.08
N ILE A 13 -18.43 0.95 17.04
CA ILE A 13 -18.46 2.00 16.00
C ILE A 13 -17.57 3.14 16.48
N THR A 14 -16.51 3.45 15.73
CA THR A 14 -15.57 4.52 16.05
C THR A 14 -16.04 5.87 15.47
N PRO A 15 -15.50 7.01 15.95
CA PRO A 15 -15.77 8.30 15.33
C PRO A 15 -15.42 8.34 13.84
N GLU A 16 -14.38 7.61 13.42
CA GLU A 16 -13.98 7.53 12.03
C GLU A 16 -15.02 6.78 11.19
N MET A 17 -15.59 5.68 11.72
CA MET A 17 -16.68 4.95 11.05
C MET A 17 -17.94 5.82 10.92
N GLU A 18 -18.29 6.60 11.96
CA GLU A 18 -19.41 7.55 11.87
C GLU A 18 -19.16 8.65 10.84
N PHE A 19 -17.94 9.20 10.80
CA PHE A 19 -17.55 10.22 9.84
C PHE A 19 -17.70 9.71 8.40
N VAL A 20 -17.15 8.53 8.12
CA VAL A 20 -17.22 7.86 6.82
C VAL A 20 -18.67 7.55 6.45
N ALA A 21 -19.47 7.02 7.36
CA ALA A 21 -20.87 6.69 7.11
C ALA A 21 -21.66 7.93 6.65
N ASN A 22 -21.47 9.06 7.34
CA ASN A 22 -22.09 10.33 6.96
C ASN A 22 -21.61 10.81 5.58
N ARG A 23 -20.31 10.68 5.29
CA ARG A 23 -19.71 11.09 4.01
C ARG A 23 -20.22 10.26 2.83
N GLU A 24 -20.42 8.96 3.02
CA GLU A 24 -20.89 8.03 1.98
C GLU A 24 -22.43 7.93 1.88
N GLY A 25 -23.17 8.48 2.84
CA GLY A 25 -24.62 8.28 2.94
C GLY A 25 -25.00 6.83 3.31
N LEU A 26 -24.14 6.15 4.08
CA LEU A 26 -24.32 4.78 4.56
C LEU A 26 -24.60 4.77 6.07
N THR A 27 -25.01 3.62 6.62
CA THR A 27 -25.17 3.48 8.07
C THR A 27 -23.81 3.21 8.74
N PRO A 28 -23.53 3.75 9.94
CA PRO A 28 -22.32 3.42 10.68
C PRO A 28 -22.15 1.91 10.94
N GLU A 29 -23.26 1.20 11.12
CA GLU A 29 -23.26 -0.26 11.28
C GLU A 29 -22.76 -0.99 10.03
N LEU A 30 -23.17 -0.55 8.83
CA LEU A 30 -22.68 -1.15 7.57
C LEU A 30 -21.18 -0.93 7.41
N ILE A 31 -20.68 0.28 7.74
CA ILE A 31 -19.24 0.57 7.71
C ILE A 31 -18.51 -0.37 8.68
N ARG A 32 -18.99 -0.48 9.93
CA ARG A 32 -18.42 -1.37 10.94
C ARG A 32 -18.39 -2.83 10.45
N GLU A 33 -19.49 -3.33 9.88
CA GLU A 33 -19.58 -4.70 9.37
C GLU A 33 -18.58 -4.96 8.23
N GLU A 34 -18.52 -4.08 7.23
CA GLU A 34 -17.61 -4.21 6.09
C GLU A 34 -16.14 -4.12 6.52
N VAL A 35 -15.82 -3.26 7.49
CA VAL A 35 -14.47 -3.18 8.09
C VAL A 35 -14.15 -4.45 8.90
N ALA A 36 -15.09 -4.95 9.71
CA ALA A 36 -14.86 -6.12 10.57
C ALA A 36 -14.53 -7.39 9.77
N ILE A 37 -15.17 -7.56 8.61
CA ILE A 37 -14.94 -8.68 7.69
C ILE A 37 -13.83 -8.43 6.67
N GLY A 38 -13.17 -7.26 6.71
CA GLY A 38 -12.03 -6.93 5.86
C GLY A 38 -12.38 -6.57 4.40
N ARG A 39 -13.64 -6.31 4.08
CA ARG A 39 -14.08 -5.85 2.74
C ARG A 39 -14.00 -4.33 2.58
N MET A 40 -13.67 -3.62 3.65
CA MET A 40 -13.45 -2.19 3.69
C MET A 40 -12.30 -1.86 4.63
N VAL A 41 -11.52 -0.85 4.26
CA VAL A 41 -10.49 -0.24 5.12
C VAL A 41 -10.78 1.24 5.31
N ILE A 42 -10.35 1.76 6.46
CA ILE A 42 -10.29 3.20 6.77
C ILE A 42 -8.82 3.50 7.09
N PRO A 43 -8.01 3.92 6.11
CA PRO A 43 -6.60 4.26 6.33
C PRO A 43 -6.50 5.52 7.18
N ALA A 44 -6.26 5.34 8.48
CA ALA A 44 -6.30 6.41 9.46
C ALA A 44 -5.22 6.19 10.52
N ASN A 45 -3.97 6.40 10.13
CA ASN A 45 -2.88 6.31 11.08
C ASN A 45 -3.13 7.33 12.20
N LYS A 46 -3.05 6.86 13.45
CA LYS A 46 -3.36 7.68 14.64
C LYS A 46 -2.57 9.00 14.73
N VAL A 47 -1.39 9.08 14.11
CA VAL A 47 -0.57 10.30 14.07
C VAL A 47 -1.19 11.32 13.12
N HIS A 48 -1.61 10.90 11.92
CA HIS A 48 -2.23 11.79 10.93
C HIS A 48 -3.68 12.14 11.31
N LEU A 49 -4.40 11.18 11.89
CA LEU A 49 -5.74 11.34 12.44
C LEU A 49 -5.81 12.41 13.55
N ALA A 50 -4.72 12.62 14.30
CA ALA A 50 -4.62 13.70 15.28
C ALA A 50 -4.43 15.09 14.64
N GLY A 51 -4.18 15.13 13.32
CA GLY A 51 -3.94 16.33 12.53
C GLY A 51 -5.13 16.72 11.66
N ARG A 52 -4.91 16.78 10.34
CA ARG A 52 -5.88 17.29 9.36
C ARG A 52 -6.69 16.22 8.66
N LEU A 53 -6.38 14.93 8.88
CA LEU A 53 -7.01 13.83 8.17
C LEU A 53 -8.54 13.87 8.37
N GLU A 54 -9.26 13.90 7.26
CA GLU A 54 -10.70 13.67 7.20
C GLU A 54 -10.93 12.21 6.78
N PRO A 55 -11.39 11.32 7.69
CA PRO A 55 -11.51 9.91 7.41
C PRO A 55 -12.30 9.58 6.14
N MET A 56 -11.91 8.51 5.46
CA MET A 56 -12.55 7.99 4.26
C MET A 56 -12.46 6.45 4.26
N ALA A 57 -13.37 5.79 3.54
CA ALA A 57 -13.34 4.35 3.37
C ALA A 57 -13.01 3.93 1.94
N ILE A 58 -12.31 2.80 1.84
CA ILE A 58 -12.03 2.09 0.59
C ILE A 58 -12.66 0.70 0.72
N GLY A 59 -13.67 0.41 -0.09
CA GLY A 59 -14.36 -0.88 -0.09
C GLY A 59 -15.50 -0.93 -1.10
N ILE A 60 -15.91 -2.14 -1.50
CA ILE A 60 -16.90 -2.36 -2.57
C ILE A 60 -18.28 -1.76 -2.24
N ALA A 61 -18.62 -1.64 -0.96
CA ALA A 61 -19.88 -1.04 -0.50
C ALA A 61 -19.89 0.50 -0.53
N ALA A 62 -18.71 1.14 -0.62
CA ALA A 62 -18.57 2.59 -0.69
C ALA A 62 -18.44 3.07 -2.15
N THR A 63 -18.45 4.39 -2.36
CA THR A 63 -18.13 4.96 -3.68
C THR A 63 -16.71 4.58 -4.12
N CYS A 64 -16.49 4.41 -5.42
CA CYS A 64 -15.16 4.13 -5.96
C CYS A 64 -14.22 5.31 -5.67
N LYS A 65 -13.03 5.01 -5.15
CA LYS A 65 -12.03 6.00 -4.74
C LYS A 65 -10.88 6.08 -5.75
N ILE A 66 -10.29 7.26 -5.89
CA ILE A 66 -9.15 7.50 -6.77
C ILE A 66 -7.93 8.00 -5.99
N ASN A 67 -6.75 7.53 -6.39
CA ASN A 67 -5.47 7.94 -5.82
C ASN A 67 -4.69 8.82 -6.80
N ALA A 68 -4.00 9.84 -6.30
CA ALA A 68 -3.02 10.62 -7.06
C ALA A 68 -1.59 10.36 -6.57
N ASN A 69 -0.68 10.06 -7.48
CA ASN A 69 0.75 9.90 -7.16
C ASN A 69 1.48 11.23 -7.33
N ILE A 70 2.15 11.67 -6.28
CA ILE A 70 3.06 12.83 -6.27
C ILE A 70 4.46 12.38 -5.82
N GLY A 71 5.37 13.30 -5.61
CA GLY A 71 6.70 13.02 -5.09
C GLY A 71 7.80 13.70 -5.90
N ASN A 72 8.89 14.01 -5.21
CA ASN A 72 10.07 14.58 -5.81
C ASN A 72 10.95 13.49 -6.47
N SER A 73 11.87 13.92 -7.32
CA SER A 73 12.88 13.04 -7.89
C SER A 73 14.28 13.64 -7.70
N ALA A 74 15.32 12.86 -7.98
CA ALA A 74 16.69 13.34 -7.91
C ALA A 74 16.99 14.55 -8.84
N VAL A 75 16.13 14.80 -9.83
CA VAL A 75 16.33 15.84 -10.85
C VAL A 75 15.36 17.02 -10.76
N THR A 76 14.21 16.88 -10.08
CA THR A 76 13.14 17.89 -10.09
C THR A 76 12.32 17.88 -8.81
N SER A 77 11.67 19.01 -8.55
CA SER A 77 10.73 19.27 -7.46
C SER A 77 11.34 19.57 -6.10
N ASN A 78 10.77 20.56 -5.43
CA ASN A 78 11.13 21.02 -4.11
C ASN A 78 9.89 21.01 -3.19
N PHE A 79 10.09 21.38 -1.93
CA PHE A 79 9.06 21.41 -0.91
C PHE A 79 7.74 22.08 -1.33
N GLU A 80 7.82 23.28 -1.93
CA GLU A 80 6.63 24.06 -2.30
C GLU A 80 5.87 23.41 -3.46
N GLU A 81 6.61 22.88 -4.45
CA GLU A 81 6.04 22.20 -5.60
C GLU A 81 5.27 20.92 -5.21
N GLU A 82 5.75 20.17 -4.22
CA GLU A 82 5.03 18.98 -3.73
C GLU A 82 3.75 19.33 -2.96
N LEU A 83 3.75 20.42 -2.19
CA LEU A 83 2.53 20.91 -1.55
C LEU A 83 1.51 21.42 -2.57
N ASP A 84 1.97 22.12 -3.62
CA ASP A 84 1.10 22.56 -4.70
C ASP A 84 0.47 21.36 -5.45
N LYS A 85 1.23 20.28 -5.68
CA LYS A 85 0.71 19.05 -6.27
C LYS A 85 -0.32 18.37 -5.35
N LEU A 86 -0.07 18.32 -4.05
CA LEU A 86 -1.03 17.80 -3.06
C LEU A 86 -2.34 18.60 -3.13
N HIS A 87 -2.25 19.92 -3.01
CA HIS A 87 -3.42 20.81 -3.05
C HIS A 87 -4.18 20.66 -4.37
N THR A 88 -3.48 20.64 -5.49
CA THR A 88 -4.08 20.45 -6.82
C THR A 88 -4.79 19.11 -6.93
N SER A 89 -4.16 18.03 -6.47
CA SER A 89 -4.73 16.68 -6.55
C SER A 89 -6.02 16.57 -5.74
N VAL A 90 -6.01 17.05 -4.49
CA VAL A 90 -7.20 17.04 -3.63
C VAL A 90 -8.29 17.96 -4.18
N HIS A 91 -7.93 19.14 -4.69
CA HIS A 91 -8.89 20.07 -5.28
C HIS A 91 -9.66 19.48 -6.46
N TYR A 92 -9.00 18.67 -7.29
CA TYR A 92 -9.62 17.98 -8.43
C TYR A 92 -10.22 16.61 -8.09
N GLY A 93 -10.26 16.23 -6.80
CA GLY A 93 -11.02 15.08 -6.32
C GLY A 93 -10.22 13.83 -6.03
N ALA A 94 -8.89 13.90 -5.85
CA ALA A 94 -8.13 12.77 -5.32
C ALA A 94 -8.60 12.41 -3.91
N ASP A 95 -9.01 11.14 -3.70
CA ASP A 95 -9.48 10.62 -2.42
C ASP A 95 -8.33 10.18 -1.51
N THR A 96 -7.21 9.78 -2.10
CA THR A 96 -5.94 9.52 -1.43
C THR A 96 -4.79 10.08 -2.26
N VAL A 97 -3.65 10.29 -1.62
CA VAL A 97 -2.42 10.70 -2.30
C VAL A 97 -1.27 9.80 -1.88
N MET A 98 -0.41 9.39 -2.80
CA MET A 98 0.84 8.72 -2.46
C MET A 98 2.04 9.62 -2.69
N ASP A 99 2.89 9.72 -1.68
CA ASP A 99 4.23 10.30 -1.82
C ASP A 99 5.21 9.21 -2.30
N LEU A 100 5.59 9.31 -3.57
CA LEU A 100 6.55 8.40 -4.21
C LEU A 100 7.92 9.06 -4.39
N SER A 101 8.24 10.04 -3.54
CA SER A 101 9.51 10.77 -3.53
C SER A 101 10.72 9.86 -3.48
N THR A 102 11.70 10.11 -4.37
CA THR A 102 13.02 9.44 -4.36
C THR A 102 14.17 10.43 -4.50
N GLY A 103 13.94 11.70 -4.17
CA GLY A 103 14.93 12.77 -4.23
C GLY A 103 15.60 13.03 -2.88
N LYS A 104 16.05 14.28 -2.69
CA LYS A 104 16.61 14.74 -1.41
C LYS A 104 15.49 15.11 -0.43
N ASP A 105 15.81 15.05 0.85
CA ASP A 105 14.93 15.51 1.95
C ASP A 105 13.52 14.89 1.93
N ILE A 106 13.45 13.58 1.66
CA ILE A 106 12.19 12.83 1.60
C ILE A 106 11.42 12.98 2.92
N ASP A 107 12.10 12.95 4.06
CA ASP A 107 11.46 13.11 5.38
C ASP A 107 10.83 14.48 5.58
N GLY A 108 11.53 15.57 5.24
CA GLY A 108 11.02 16.92 5.38
C GLY A 108 9.82 17.19 4.48
N ILE A 109 9.89 16.72 3.23
CA ILE A 109 8.80 16.83 2.26
C ILE A 109 7.57 16.04 2.72
N ARG A 110 7.75 14.77 3.09
CA ARG A 110 6.63 13.93 3.54
C ARG A 110 5.98 14.45 4.80
N ALA A 111 6.76 14.92 5.77
CA ALA A 111 6.23 15.52 6.99
C ALA A 111 5.33 16.74 6.69
N ALA A 112 5.70 17.56 5.70
CA ALA A 112 4.89 18.69 5.28
C ALA A 112 3.62 18.27 4.52
N ILE A 113 3.73 17.27 3.64
CA ILE A 113 2.59 16.67 2.94
C ILE A 113 1.57 16.16 3.96
N ILE A 114 1.99 15.35 4.94
CA ILE A 114 1.11 14.80 5.98
C ILE A 114 0.51 15.94 6.83
N ALA A 115 1.29 16.95 7.20
CA ALA A 115 0.78 18.08 7.98
C ALA A 115 -0.28 18.92 7.24
N ALA A 116 -0.23 18.95 5.89
CA ALA A 116 -1.14 19.72 5.05
C ALA A 116 -2.34 18.91 4.54
N SER A 117 -2.21 17.58 4.44
CA SER A 117 -3.19 16.72 3.77
C SER A 117 -4.47 16.52 4.57
N PRO A 118 -5.66 16.72 3.97
CA PRO A 118 -6.91 16.25 4.55
C PRO A 118 -7.27 14.81 4.14
N VAL A 119 -6.51 14.20 3.22
CA VAL A 119 -6.77 12.85 2.69
C VAL A 119 -5.66 11.88 3.11
N PRO A 120 -5.91 10.56 3.15
CA PRO A 120 -4.89 9.58 3.50
C PRO A 120 -3.65 9.67 2.61
N ILE A 121 -2.48 9.59 3.23
CA ILE A 121 -1.17 9.58 2.58
C ILE A 121 -0.60 8.17 2.55
N GLY A 122 -0.30 7.68 1.35
CA GLY A 122 0.37 6.41 1.12
C GLY A 122 1.84 6.57 0.73
N THR A 123 2.62 5.51 0.93
CA THR A 123 4.02 5.44 0.48
C THR A 123 4.41 4.06 -0.02
N VAL A 124 5.61 3.98 -0.61
CA VAL A 124 6.30 2.72 -0.92
C VAL A 124 7.62 2.70 -0.13
N PRO A 125 7.66 2.16 1.10
CA PRO A 125 8.79 2.36 2.03
C PRO A 125 10.16 1.93 1.47
N ILE A 126 10.19 0.93 0.58
CA ILE A 126 11.42 0.44 -0.04
C ILE A 126 12.14 1.51 -0.87
N TYR A 127 11.43 2.54 -1.36
CA TYR A 127 12.04 3.60 -2.17
C TYR A 127 12.98 4.48 -1.34
N GLN A 128 12.52 4.98 -0.19
CA GLN A 128 13.38 5.78 0.69
C GLN A 128 14.50 4.94 1.28
N MET A 129 14.19 3.72 1.75
CA MET A 129 15.21 2.80 2.26
C MET A 129 16.32 2.55 1.23
N LEU A 130 15.98 2.41 -0.06
CA LEU A 130 16.96 2.25 -1.12
C LEU A 130 17.87 3.48 -1.28
N GLU A 131 17.30 4.69 -1.24
CA GLU A 131 18.08 5.93 -1.31
C GLU A 131 19.04 6.06 -0.12
N GLU A 132 18.61 5.69 1.09
CA GLU A 132 19.46 5.67 2.29
C GLU A 132 20.58 4.62 2.25
N LEU A 133 20.38 3.55 1.48
CA LEU A 133 21.41 2.56 1.15
C LEU A 133 22.27 2.96 -0.06
N GLY A 134 22.17 4.20 -0.54
CA GLY A 134 22.95 4.70 -1.68
C GLY A 134 22.59 4.02 -3.01
N GLY A 135 21.36 3.53 -3.16
CA GLY A 135 20.88 2.87 -4.38
C GLY A 135 21.20 1.38 -4.47
N ASN A 136 21.90 0.81 -3.48
CA ASN A 136 22.34 -0.59 -3.52
C ASN A 136 21.37 -1.49 -2.74
N ILE A 137 20.36 -2.02 -3.44
CA ILE A 137 19.39 -2.91 -2.81
C ILE A 137 20.05 -4.15 -2.19
N GLU A 138 21.18 -4.61 -2.74
CA GLU A 138 21.91 -5.80 -2.27
C GLU A 138 22.39 -5.66 -0.81
N ASP A 139 22.59 -4.44 -0.32
CA ASP A 139 23.02 -4.16 1.04
C ASP A 139 21.85 -4.18 2.05
N MET A 140 20.62 -4.34 1.57
CA MET A 140 19.42 -4.39 2.42
C MET A 140 19.48 -5.61 3.34
N LYS A 141 19.23 -5.36 4.63
CA LYS A 141 18.88 -6.37 5.63
C LYS A 141 17.41 -6.21 6.00
N PRO A 142 16.71 -7.26 6.45
CA PRO A 142 15.31 -7.15 6.86
C PRO A 142 15.04 -6.00 7.84
N GLN A 143 15.94 -5.81 8.82
CA GLN A 143 15.82 -4.74 9.81
C GLN A 143 15.78 -3.34 9.18
N HIS A 144 16.52 -3.07 8.09
CA HIS A 144 16.47 -1.77 7.42
C HIS A 144 15.06 -1.45 6.91
N PHE A 145 14.34 -2.45 6.42
CA PHE A 145 12.98 -2.26 5.95
C PHE A 145 11.99 -2.12 7.10
N LEU A 146 12.11 -2.92 8.16
CA LEU A 146 11.28 -2.80 9.37
C LEU A 146 11.42 -1.41 10.01
N ASP A 147 12.67 -0.94 10.15
CA ASP A 147 12.96 0.39 10.70
C ASP A 147 12.35 1.50 9.82
N MET A 148 12.43 1.37 8.49
CA MET A 148 11.83 2.33 7.56
C MET A 148 10.31 2.36 7.64
N VAL A 149 9.66 1.19 7.74
CA VAL A 149 8.20 1.10 7.93
C VAL A 149 7.79 1.77 9.23
N GLU A 150 8.50 1.50 10.33
CA GLU A 150 8.18 2.15 11.61
C GLU A 150 8.44 3.67 11.58
N HIS A 151 9.53 4.10 10.95
CA HIS A 151 9.87 5.51 10.77
C HIS A 151 8.76 6.28 10.06
N GLN A 152 8.27 5.77 8.94
CA GLN A 152 7.17 6.39 8.19
C GLN A 152 5.83 6.30 8.93
N ALA A 153 5.59 5.22 9.67
CA ALA A 153 4.40 5.10 10.51
C ALA A 153 4.39 6.15 11.64
N LYS A 154 5.56 6.47 12.22
CA LYS A 154 5.71 7.55 13.21
C LYS A 154 5.46 8.94 12.63
N GLN A 155 5.69 9.15 11.34
CA GLN A 155 5.35 10.41 10.66
C GLN A 155 3.86 10.58 10.37
N GLY A 156 3.09 9.48 10.32
CA GLY A 156 1.66 9.50 10.02
C GLY A 156 1.28 9.02 8.63
N VAL A 157 2.11 8.22 7.96
CA VAL A 157 1.68 7.54 6.73
C VAL A 157 0.51 6.58 7.04
N ASP A 158 -0.58 6.66 6.29
CA ASP A 158 -1.84 5.93 6.55
C ASP A 158 -1.87 4.54 5.95
N TYR A 159 -1.21 4.34 4.80
CA TYR A 159 -1.07 3.04 4.18
C TYR A 159 0.27 2.87 3.47
N MET A 160 0.74 1.63 3.38
CA MET A 160 2.05 1.35 2.79
C MET A 160 1.96 0.24 1.77
N THR A 161 2.51 0.50 0.59
CA THR A 161 2.68 -0.50 -0.45
C THR A 161 3.87 -1.40 -0.12
N VAL A 162 3.61 -2.67 0.15
CA VAL A 162 4.62 -3.68 0.52
C VAL A 162 4.59 -4.82 -0.48
N HIS A 163 5.73 -5.08 -1.12
CA HIS A 163 5.87 -6.10 -2.18
C HIS A 163 6.25 -7.47 -1.59
N CYS A 164 5.46 -7.97 -0.64
CA CYS A 164 5.70 -9.25 0.04
C CYS A 164 5.17 -10.47 -0.75
N GLY A 165 4.40 -10.28 -1.82
CA GLY A 165 3.90 -11.37 -2.69
C GLY A 165 4.88 -11.89 -3.75
N VAL A 166 5.99 -11.17 -3.97
CA VAL A 166 7.03 -11.62 -4.90
C VAL A 166 7.85 -12.72 -4.24
N LEU A 167 7.58 -13.98 -4.56
CA LEU A 167 8.33 -15.12 -4.01
C LEU A 167 9.45 -15.59 -4.95
N LEU A 168 10.49 -16.20 -4.38
CA LEU A 168 11.64 -16.72 -5.12
C LEU A 168 11.20 -17.72 -6.21
N GLU A 169 10.26 -18.60 -5.87
CA GLU A 169 9.64 -19.57 -6.77
C GLU A 169 8.82 -18.92 -7.89
N HIS A 170 8.39 -17.66 -7.77
CA HIS A 170 7.62 -16.98 -8.82
C HIS A 170 8.54 -16.37 -9.89
N LEU A 171 9.81 -16.09 -9.59
CA LEU A 171 10.69 -15.33 -10.49
C LEU A 171 10.86 -15.99 -11.86
N HIS A 172 10.97 -17.32 -11.91
CA HIS A 172 11.13 -18.05 -13.18
C HIS A 172 9.92 -17.91 -14.12
N LEU A 173 8.72 -17.66 -13.57
CA LEU A 173 7.49 -17.46 -14.35
C LEU A 173 7.57 -16.18 -15.20
N THR A 174 8.46 -15.24 -14.85
CA THR A 174 8.63 -13.97 -15.57
C THR A 174 9.62 -14.04 -16.73
N THR A 175 10.40 -15.12 -16.87
CA THR A 175 11.48 -15.23 -17.88
C THR A 175 10.96 -15.20 -19.33
N GLY A 176 9.69 -15.53 -19.54
CA GLY A 176 9.04 -15.48 -20.87
C GLY A 176 8.27 -14.19 -21.17
N ARG A 177 8.22 -13.22 -20.25
CA ARG A 177 7.47 -11.98 -20.44
C ARG A 177 8.11 -11.08 -21.50
N VAL A 178 7.26 -10.36 -22.23
CA VAL A 178 7.69 -9.33 -23.18
C VAL A 178 8.33 -8.14 -22.46
N THR A 179 7.75 -7.74 -21.32
CA THR A 179 8.22 -6.57 -20.55
C THR A 179 8.85 -6.90 -19.20
N GLY A 180 8.98 -8.19 -18.86
CA GLY A 180 9.60 -8.63 -17.61
C GLY A 180 8.83 -8.16 -16.36
N ILE A 181 9.57 -7.73 -15.35
CA ILE A 181 9.05 -7.16 -14.10
C ILE A 181 9.07 -5.63 -14.23
N VAL A 182 7.90 -5.00 -14.30
CA VAL A 182 7.77 -3.53 -14.46
C VAL A 182 7.51 -2.78 -13.16
N SER A 183 7.22 -3.49 -12.06
CA SER A 183 7.14 -2.86 -10.74
C SER A 183 8.53 -2.48 -10.26
N ARG A 184 8.74 -1.21 -9.89
CA ARG A 184 10.00 -0.77 -9.28
C ARG A 184 10.27 -1.54 -7.99
N GLY A 185 9.32 -1.57 -7.06
CA GLY A 185 9.45 -2.32 -5.79
C GLY A 185 9.61 -3.83 -6.02
N GLY A 186 8.83 -4.42 -6.93
CA GLY A 186 8.96 -5.84 -7.27
C GLY A 186 10.31 -6.19 -7.89
N SER A 187 10.84 -5.35 -8.79
CA SER A 187 12.15 -5.57 -9.42
C SER A 187 13.31 -5.44 -8.43
N LEU A 188 13.21 -4.54 -7.44
CA LEU A 188 14.20 -4.39 -6.38
C LEU A 188 14.27 -5.65 -5.51
N ILE A 189 13.12 -6.17 -5.08
CA ILE A 189 13.05 -7.40 -4.28
C ILE A 189 13.52 -8.61 -5.09
N ALA A 190 13.13 -8.72 -6.37
CA ALA A 190 13.64 -9.76 -7.26
C ALA A 190 15.17 -9.70 -7.36
N LYS A 191 15.76 -8.52 -7.54
CA LYS A 191 17.22 -8.34 -7.56
C LYS A 191 17.86 -8.78 -6.25
N TRP A 192 17.31 -8.39 -5.10
CA TRP A 192 17.79 -8.80 -3.79
C TRP A 192 17.80 -10.33 -3.65
N MET A 193 16.67 -10.98 -3.96
CA MET A 193 16.53 -12.44 -3.88
C MET A 193 17.53 -13.16 -4.77
N MET A 194 17.78 -12.67 -5.99
CA MET A 194 18.72 -13.29 -6.92
C MET A 194 20.18 -13.21 -6.45
N VAL A 195 20.56 -12.10 -5.83
CA VAL A 195 21.93 -11.90 -5.29
C VAL A 195 22.15 -12.76 -4.05
N HIS A 196 21.18 -12.78 -3.13
CA HIS A 196 21.31 -13.49 -1.85
C HIS A 196 20.92 -14.97 -1.91
N ARG A 197 20.21 -15.38 -2.97
CA ARG A 197 19.60 -16.72 -3.13
C ARG A 197 18.75 -17.11 -1.93
N LYS A 198 17.94 -16.16 -1.45
CA LYS A 198 17.04 -16.29 -0.30
C LYS A 198 15.62 -15.89 -0.68
N GLN A 199 14.66 -16.30 0.13
CA GLN A 199 13.27 -15.87 -0.02
C GLN A 199 13.15 -14.35 0.23
N ASN A 200 12.08 -13.76 -0.27
CA ASN A 200 11.72 -12.37 -0.06
C ASN A 200 11.71 -12.04 1.44
N PRO A 201 12.56 -11.12 1.90
CA PRO A 201 12.65 -10.80 3.32
C PRO A 201 11.39 -10.11 3.84
N LEU A 202 10.61 -9.46 2.95
CA LEU A 202 9.34 -8.84 3.33
C LEU A 202 8.25 -9.90 3.57
N TYR A 203 8.37 -11.05 2.92
CA TYR A 203 7.52 -12.22 3.14
C TYR A 203 7.91 -12.94 4.43
N GLU A 204 9.20 -13.23 4.62
CA GLU A 204 9.71 -13.92 5.82
C GLU A 204 9.44 -13.15 7.12
N HIS A 205 9.44 -11.81 7.05
CA HIS A 205 9.21 -10.92 8.20
C HIS A 205 7.82 -10.24 8.16
N PHE A 206 6.84 -10.85 7.48
CA PHE A 206 5.52 -10.22 7.34
C PHE A 206 4.77 -10.06 8.67
N GLU A 207 4.92 -10.98 9.61
CA GLU A 207 4.33 -10.83 10.96
C GLU A 207 4.95 -9.68 11.75
N ASP A 208 6.27 -9.45 11.61
CA ASP A 208 6.94 -8.31 12.24
C ASP A 208 6.41 -6.98 11.67
N LEU A 209 6.17 -6.94 10.35
CA LEU A 209 5.51 -5.80 9.69
C LEU A 209 4.09 -5.58 10.22
N CYS A 210 3.32 -6.65 10.42
CA CYS A 210 1.98 -6.53 10.99
C CYS A 210 2.02 -5.92 12.40
N ASP A 211 2.96 -6.33 13.25
CA ASP A 211 3.09 -5.80 14.60
C ASP A 211 3.39 -4.29 14.58
N ILE A 212 4.22 -3.82 13.62
CA ILE A 212 4.50 -2.39 13.41
C ILE A 212 3.24 -1.67 12.90
N CYS A 213 2.62 -2.13 11.81
CA CYS A 213 1.46 -1.48 11.21
C CYS A 213 0.29 -1.38 12.19
N ARG A 214 0.02 -2.45 12.95
CA ARG A 214 -1.00 -2.50 14.00
C ARG A 214 -0.76 -1.44 15.08
N ALA A 215 0.49 -1.18 15.44
CA ALA A 215 0.80 -0.22 16.50
C ALA A 215 0.35 1.21 16.16
N TYR A 216 0.25 1.56 14.87
CA TYR A 216 -0.09 2.90 14.40
C TYR A 216 -1.41 2.97 13.60
N ASP A 217 -2.05 1.82 13.33
CA ASP A 217 -3.20 1.67 12.43
C ASP A 217 -2.87 2.05 10.97
N VAL A 218 -1.69 1.61 10.52
CA VAL A 218 -1.32 1.69 9.10
C VAL A 218 -1.98 0.55 8.36
N SER A 219 -2.66 0.85 7.25
CA SER A 219 -3.23 -0.16 6.36
C SER A 219 -2.17 -0.74 5.42
N PHE A 220 -2.23 -2.04 5.16
CA PHE A 220 -1.44 -2.63 4.09
C PHE A 220 -2.08 -2.34 2.74
N SER A 221 -1.27 -1.86 1.80
CA SER A 221 -1.51 -1.99 0.36
C SER A 221 -0.59 -3.11 -0.13
N LEU A 222 -1.12 -4.32 -0.29
CA LEU A 222 -0.29 -5.46 -0.71
C LEU A 222 0.05 -5.28 -2.20
N GLY A 223 1.32 -5.01 -2.48
CA GLY A 223 1.80 -4.54 -3.79
C GLY A 223 1.90 -5.65 -4.83
N ASP A 224 1.58 -5.30 -6.07
CA ASP A 224 1.58 -6.18 -7.24
C ASP A 224 2.94 -6.18 -7.98
N GLY A 225 3.96 -6.70 -7.31
CA GLY A 225 5.34 -6.73 -7.81
C GLY A 225 5.51 -7.43 -9.16
N LEU A 226 4.65 -8.38 -9.49
CA LEU A 226 4.62 -9.15 -10.73
C LEU A 226 3.45 -8.74 -11.64
N ARG A 227 2.92 -7.51 -11.54
CA ARG A 227 1.91 -7.03 -12.50
C ARG A 227 2.38 -7.03 -13.97
N PRO A 228 1.45 -7.14 -14.94
CA PRO A 228 1.79 -7.10 -16.36
C PRO A 228 2.13 -5.68 -16.84
N GLY A 229 3.28 -5.54 -17.49
CA GLY A 229 3.72 -4.29 -18.14
C GLY A 229 3.31 -4.16 -19.60
N SER A 230 2.69 -5.20 -20.16
CA SER A 230 2.16 -5.20 -21.51
C SER A 230 0.91 -6.08 -21.59
N ILE A 231 0.08 -5.83 -22.61
CA ILE A 231 -1.12 -6.66 -22.86
C ILE A 231 -0.78 -8.13 -23.15
N ALA A 232 0.44 -8.41 -23.59
CA ALA A 232 0.93 -9.77 -23.87
C ALA A 232 1.19 -10.55 -22.58
N ASP A 233 1.60 -9.85 -21.52
CA ASP A 233 1.94 -10.43 -20.22
C ASP A 233 0.72 -10.53 -19.27
N ALA A 234 -0.44 -10.02 -19.69
CA ALA A 234 -1.66 -9.96 -18.87
C ALA A 234 -2.23 -11.35 -18.54
N ASN A 235 -2.59 -11.54 -17.28
CA ASN A 235 -3.19 -12.76 -16.72
C ASN A 235 -2.26 -13.98 -16.84
N ASP A 236 -0.95 -13.76 -16.81
CA ASP A 236 0.03 -14.85 -16.85
C ASP A 236 0.19 -15.56 -15.50
N ALA A 237 0.98 -16.63 -15.50
CA ALA A 237 1.21 -17.42 -14.30
C ALA A 237 1.92 -16.63 -13.19
N ALA A 238 2.84 -15.74 -13.52
CA ALA A 238 3.56 -14.92 -12.54
C ALA A 238 2.62 -13.97 -11.80
N GLN A 239 1.72 -13.30 -12.53
CA GLN A 239 0.75 -12.38 -11.95
C GLN A 239 -0.19 -13.10 -10.98
N PHE A 240 -0.76 -14.24 -11.38
CA PHE A 240 -1.71 -14.94 -10.53
C PHE A 240 -1.07 -15.71 -9.38
N ALA A 241 0.18 -16.17 -9.53
CA ALA A 241 0.93 -16.75 -8.42
C ALA A 241 1.15 -15.73 -7.30
N GLU A 242 1.52 -14.49 -7.64
CA GLU A 242 1.60 -13.41 -6.65
C GLU A 242 0.23 -13.11 -6.02
N LEU A 243 -0.83 -13.00 -6.83
CA LEU A 243 -2.19 -12.73 -6.31
C LEU A 243 -2.64 -13.78 -5.28
N GLU A 244 -2.36 -15.06 -5.51
CA GLU A 244 -2.67 -16.13 -4.56
C GLU A 244 -1.90 -15.95 -3.23
N THR A 245 -0.61 -15.62 -3.29
CA THR A 245 0.19 -15.28 -2.10
C THR A 245 -0.34 -14.04 -1.38
N LEU A 246 -0.84 -13.02 -2.09
CA LEU A 246 -1.42 -11.84 -1.45
C LEU A 246 -2.70 -12.18 -0.68
N GLY A 247 -3.50 -13.14 -1.15
CA GLY A 247 -4.65 -13.68 -0.41
C GLY A 247 -4.23 -14.35 0.90
N GLU A 248 -3.17 -15.17 0.88
CA GLU A 248 -2.60 -15.80 2.09
C GLU A 248 -2.10 -14.75 3.09
N LEU A 249 -1.36 -13.75 2.62
CA LEU A 249 -0.83 -12.66 3.44
C LEU A 249 -1.94 -11.76 3.99
N THR A 250 -3.04 -11.58 3.25
CA THR A 250 -4.24 -10.89 3.74
C THR A 250 -4.78 -11.59 4.99
N GLN A 251 -4.84 -12.92 5.02
CA GLN A 251 -5.30 -13.66 6.20
C GLN A 251 -4.34 -13.53 7.38
N VAL A 252 -3.02 -13.53 7.14
CA VAL A 252 -2.02 -13.30 8.19
C VAL A 252 -2.21 -11.91 8.82
N ALA A 253 -2.34 -10.87 7.99
CA ALA A 253 -2.55 -9.49 8.45
C ALA A 253 -3.89 -9.33 9.20
N TRP A 254 -4.97 -9.94 8.70
CA TRP A 254 -6.25 -9.97 9.40
C TRP A 254 -6.16 -10.67 10.75
N ASN A 255 -5.45 -11.79 10.87
CA ASN A 255 -5.26 -12.46 12.17
C ASN A 255 -4.49 -11.59 13.18
N LYS A 256 -3.73 -10.62 12.69
CA LYS A 256 -3.02 -9.60 13.49
C LYS A 256 -3.78 -8.28 13.62
N ASP A 257 -5.06 -8.24 13.24
CA ASP A 257 -5.91 -7.04 13.23
C ASP A 257 -5.32 -5.85 12.46
N CYS A 258 -4.64 -6.12 11.34
CA CYS A 258 -4.23 -5.11 10.37
C CYS A 258 -5.28 -4.96 9.27
N GLN A 259 -5.49 -3.73 8.81
CA GLN A 259 -6.34 -3.42 7.67
C GLN A 259 -5.57 -3.71 6.36
N VAL A 260 -6.25 -4.23 5.33
CA VAL A 260 -5.60 -4.68 4.10
C VAL A 260 -6.42 -4.30 2.87
N MET A 261 -5.76 -3.76 1.85
CA MET A 261 -6.21 -3.71 0.47
C MET A 261 -5.15 -4.35 -0.43
N VAL A 262 -5.56 -4.84 -1.61
CA VAL A 262 -4.69 -5.57 -2.54
C VAL A 262 -4.55 -4.76 -3.83
N GLU A 263 -3.32 -4.50 -4.25
CA GLU A 263 -3.04 -3.86 -5.53
C GLU A 263 -3.26 -4.85 -6.68
N GLY A 264 -3.66 -4.32 -7.83
CA GLY A 264 -4.06 -5.12 -8.99
C GLY A 264 -3.42 -4.63 -10.28
N PRO A 265 -3.54 -5.41 -11.36
CA PRO A 265 -2.71 -5.29 -12.54
C PRO A 265 -2.78 -3.95 -13.27
N GLY A 266 -1.73 -3.72 -14.05
CA GLY A 266 -1.61 -2.62 -15.02
C GLY A 266 -2.20 -2.95 -16.38
N HIS A 267 -1.37 -3.41 -17.31
CA HIS A 267 -1.76 -3.49 -18.73
C HIS A 267 -2.61 -4.73 -19.02
N VAL A 268 -3.93 -4.57 -19.10
CA VAL A 268 -4.88 -5.68 -19.32
C VAL A 268 -5.85 -5.36 -20.46
N PRO A 269 -6.01 -6.21 -21.49
CA PRO A 269 -7.01 -6.01 -22.52
C PRO A 269 -8.43 -6.27 -21.97
N MET A 270 -9.44 -5.56 -22.48
CA MET A 270 -10.80 -5.55 -21.89
C MET A 270 -11.40 -6.93 -21.59
N HIS A 271 -11.22 -7.91 -22.50
CA HIS A 271 -11.76 -9.27 -22.33
C HIS A 271 -11.13 -10.06 -21.18
N LYS A 272 -9.99 -9.62 -20.64
CA LYS A 272 -9.28 -10.24 -19.50
C LYS A 272 -9.56 -9.56 -18.16
N ILE A 273 -10.21 -8.39 -18.14
CA ILE A 273 -10.46 -7.62 -16.91
C ILE A 273 -11.33 -8.41 -15.93
N LYS A 274 -12.40 -9.06 -16.42
CA LYS A 274 -13.32 -9.82 -15.56
C LYS A 274 -12.60 -10.95 -14.78
N GLU A 275 -11.70 -11.68 -15.44
CA GLU A 275 -10.96 -12.77 -14.79
C GLU A 275 -10.11 -12.27 -13.61
N ASN A 276 -9.52 -11.07 -13.72
CA ASN A 276 -8.75 -10.48 -12.63
C ASN A 276 -9.63 -10.23 -11.40
N MET A 277 -10.82 -9.64 -11.61
CA MET A 277 -11.74 -9.38 -10.51
C MET A 277 -12.28 -10.68 -9.90
N ASP A 278 -12.65 -11.66 -10.74
CA ASP A 278 -13.16 -12.95 -10.28
C ASP A 278 -12.12 -13.71 -9.43
N LYS A 279 -10.82 -13.61 -9.79
CA LYS A 279 -9.72 -14.19 -9.02
C LYS A 279 -9.46 -13.42 -7.73
N GLN A 280 -9.41 -12.09 -7.77
CA GLN A 280 -9.18 -11.26 -6.57
C GLN A 280 -10.27 -11.47 -5.52
N LEU A 281 -11.53 -11.65 -5.92
CA LEU A 281 -12.62 -11.90 -4.95
C LEU A 281 -12.58 -13.31 -4.35
N LYS A 282 -11.90 -14.25 -5.01
CA LYS A 282 -11.88 -15.67 -4.62
C LYS A 282 -10.70 -16.01 -3.72
N HIS A 283 -9.53 -15.45 -4.00
CA HIS A 283 -8.27 -15.73 -3.33
C HIS A 283 -8.04 -14.72 -2.21
#